data_AF-A0A9D7NGS5-F1
#
_entry.id   AF-A0A9D7NGS5-F1
#
_cell.length_a   1.000
_cell.length_b   1.000
_cell.length_c   1.000
_cell.angle_alpha   90.00
_cell.angle_beta   90.00
_cell.angle_gamma   90.00
#
_symmetry.space_group_name_H-M   'P 1'
#
loop_
_entity.id
_entity.type
_entity.pdbx_description
1 polymer ?
#
loop_
_entity_poly.entity_id
_entity_poly.type
_entity_poly.pdbx_seq_one_letter_code
_entity_poly.pdbx_strand_id
1 'polypeptide(L)'
;MKPIITHLLRGVKIGSIIFVLLAALSPLKAFSNNSPSSIGDAALPIEIIPVNAAMMGFSFSITNATVQKGGEFCAQVKVAGFVDITGLEFLLKFDSTRLTFKEVKNFNLPGLTAGSMGLPGAGNNPTGTLKAAWFDNNVTGITLADGTAIFDICFTTVNLDVTTNIRFVYNEVVDKNDQNVAINTGAPQAVITIGAGGKVAVEQGAFWH
;
A
#
# COMPACT_ATOMS: atom_id res chain seq x y z
N MET A 1 -24.01 2.97 -45.13
CA MET A 1 -25.16 3.34 -45.98
C MET A 1 -26.40 3.17 -45.08
N LYS A 2 -26.85 4.17 -44.31
CA LYS A 2 -27.52 5.47 -44.61
C LYS A 2 -28.96 5.27 -45.18
N PRO A 3 -29.92 6.18 -44.91
CA PRO A 3 -30.65 6.42 -43.65
C PRO A 3 -32.18 6.57 -43.91
N ILE A 4 -32.77 7.74 -43.61
CA ILE A 4 -34.08 8.32 -44.02
C ILE A 4 -35.25 7.92 -43.06
N ILE A 5 -36.12 8.79 -42.50
CA ILE A 5 -36.81 10.05 -42.87
C ILE A 5 -37.21 10.76 -41.55
N THR A 6 -36.76 11.98 -41.19
CA THR A 6 -37.22 13.34 -41.57
C THR A 6 -38.68 13.65 -41.25
N HIS A 7 -38.96 14.58 -40.34
CA HIS A 7 -40.11 15.52 -40.35
C HIS A 7 -39.98 16.46 -39.13
N LEU A 8 -40.33 17.74 -39.11
CA LEU A 8 -40.44 18.81 -40.10
C LEU A 8 -40.78 20.08 -39.29
N LEU A 9 -39.97 21.12 -39.44
CA LEU A 9 -40.27 22.57 -39.39
C LEU A 9 -41.06 23.24 -38.24
N ARG A 10 -40.74 24.56 -38.14
CA ARG A 10 -41.50 25.70 -37.60
C ARG A 10 -41.32 25.88 -36.08
N GLY A 11 -40.72 26.95 -35.56
CA GLY A 11 -40.62 28.32 -36.03
C GLY A 11 -41.25 29.21 -34.98
N VAL A 12 -40.46 29.98 -34.22
CA VAL A 12 -40.96 31.12 -33.44
C VAL A 12 -40.03 32.31 -33.66
N LYS A 13 -40.69 33.42 -34.00
CA LYS A 13 -40.17 34.71 -34.41
C LYS A 13 -39.61 35.51 -33.22
N ILE A 14 -38.46 36.14 -33.46
CA ILE A 14 -38.18 37.60 -33.39
C ILE A 14 -38.86 38.40 -32.26
N GLY A 15 -38.01 38.96 -31.40
CA GLY A 15 -38.26 40.13 -30.53
C GLY A 15 -37.28 40.04 -29.36
N SER A 16 -36.40 40.98 -29.04
CA SER A 16 -36.27 42.37 -29.43
C SER A 16 -34.82 42.78 -29.18
N ILE A 17 -34.28 43.65 -30.04
CA ILE A 17 -32.97 44.27 -29.87
C ILE A 17 -33.12 45.39 -28.85
N ILE A 18 -32.42 45.31 -27.72
CA ILE A 18 -32.02 46.50 -26.94
C ILE A 18 -30.55 46.34 -26.58
N PHE A 19 -29.73 47.17 -27.23
CA PHE A 19 -28.37 47.49 -26.82
C PHE A 19 -28.42 48.32 -25.52
N VAL A 20 -27.76 47.85 -24.45
CA VAL A 20 -27.21 48.75 -23.43
C VAL A 20 -25.77 48.34 -23.14
N LEU A 21 -24.88 49.22 -23.56
CA LEU A 21 -23.46 49.32 -23.29
C LEU A 21 -23.26 49.80 -21.83
N LEU A 22 -22.48 49.11 -20.99
CA LEU A 22 -21.44 49.73 -20.13
C LEU A 22 -20.64 48.70 -19.30
N ALA A 23 -19.33 48.87 -19.33
CA ALA A 23 -18.33 48.11 -18.56
C ALA A 23 -18.37 48.43 -17.06
N ALA A 24 -18.03 47.45 -16.21
CA ALA A 24 -17.28 47.68 -14.98
C ALA A 24 -16.71 46.36 -14.42
N LEU A 25 -15.39 46.32 -14.31
CA LEU A 25 -14.63 45.41 -13.46
C LEU A 25 -15.03 45.59 -12.00
N SER A 26 -15.16 44.49 -11.24
CA SER A 26 -15.07 44.48 -9.78
C SER A 26 -14.82 43.05 -9.26
N PRO A 27 -14.19 42.90 -8.08
CA PRO A 27 -13.24 41.82 -7.80
C PRO A 27 -13.88 40.56 -7.20
N LEU A 28 -13.11 39.47 -7.22
CA LEU A 28 -13.30 38.24 -6.46
C LEU A 28 -13.87 38.54 -5.07
N LYS A 29 -15.07 38.00 -4.79
CA LYS A 29 -15.60 37.89 -3.44
C LYS A 29 -15.79 36.42 -3.12
N ALA A 30 -15.24 36.07 -1.96
CA ALA A 30 -15.03 34.75 -1.41
C ALA A 30 -16.25 33.84 -1.46
N PHE A 31 -15.98 32.54 -1.51
CA PHE A 31 -16.94 31.46 -1.29
C PHE A 31 -17.72 31.70 0.01
N SER A 32 -18.99 32.05 -0.15
CA SER A 32 -19.99 31.99 0.90
C SER A 32 -20.56 30.58 0.91
N ASN A 33 -20.26 29.80 1.95
CA ASN A 33 -20.90 28.50 2.17
C ASN A 33 -22.32 28.72 2.68
N ASN A 34 -23.25 28.95 1.75
CA ASN A 34 -24.68 28.77 2.00
C ASN A 34 -25.13 27.57 1.18
N SER A 35 -25.35 26.43 1.84
CA SER A 35 -26.17 25.36 1.25
C SER A 35 -27.61 25.86 1.08
N PRO A 36 -28.23 25.69 -0.09
CA PRO A 36 -29.67 25.56 -0.18
C PRO A 36 -30.04 24.08 -0.33
N SER A 37 -30.99 23.67 0.50
CA SER A 37 -31.69 22.40 0.43
C SER A 37 -32.57 22.29 -0.83
N SER A 38 -32.61 21.05 -1.35
CA SER A 38 -33.59 20.38 -2.22
C SER A 38 -33.78 20.84 -3.67
N ILE A 39 -33.32 19.98 -4.60
CA ILE A 39 -34.09 19.49 -5.75
C ILE A 39 -33.71 18.03 -5.98
N GLY A 40 -34.72 17.17 -6.10
CA GLY A 40 -34.53 15.76 -6.43
C GLY A 40 -34.02 15.63 -7.86
N ASP A 41 -32.99 14.82 -8.01
CA ASP A 41 -32.68 14.03 -9.20
C ASP A 41 -31.75 12.92 -8.74
N ALA A 42 -31.91 11.73 -9.32
CA ALA A 42 -31.21 10.51 -8.95
C ALA A 42 -29.69 10.65 -9.17
N ALA A 43 -29.00 11.24 -8.21
CA ALA A 43 -27.55 11.14 -8.08
C ALA A 43 -27.25 9.79 -7.43
N LEU A 44 -26.62 8.89 -8.19
CA LEU A 44 -25.78 7.84 -7.60
C LEU A 44 -24.93 8.52 -6.51
N PRO A 45 -24.81 7.96 -5.29
CA PRO A 45 -23.97 8.60 -4.29
C PRO A 45 -22.54 8.64 -4.85
N ILE A 46 -22.09 9.83 -5.24
CA ILE A 46 -20.66 10.09 -5.37
C ILE A 46 -20.16 10.04 -3.94
N GLU A 47 -19.62 8.88 -3.56
CA GLU A 47 -18.91 8.73 -2.32
C GLU A 47 -17.65 9.59 -2.42
N ILE A 48 -17.67 10.74 -1.75
CA ILE A 48 -16.47 11.55 -1.54
C ILE A 48 -15.62 10.73 -0.59
N ILE A 49 -14.76 9.86 -1.12
CA ILE A 49 -13.80 9.10 -0.32
C ILE A 49 -12.87 10.15 0.31
N PRO A 50 -12.92 10.39 1.63
CA PRO A 50 -11.92 11.22 2.27
C PRO A 50 -10.56 10.57 1.99
N VAL A 51 -9.52 11.37 1.75
CA VAL A 51 -8.14 10.88 1.47
C VAL A 51 -7.60 9.95 2.59
N ASN A 52 -8.32 9.85 3.71
CA ASN A 52 -8.12 8.92 4.82
C ASN A 52 -8.78 7.54 4.69
N ALA A 53 -9.57 7.23 3.66
CA ALA A 53 -10.13 5.87 3.49
C ALA A 53 -9.07 4.83 3.14
N ALA A 54 -7.87 5.25 2.74
CA ALA A 54 -6.70 4.38 2.68
C ALA A 54 -6.24 3.89 4.08
N MET A 55 -6.85 4.36 5.18
CA MET A 55 -6.60 3.88 6.55
C MET A 55 -7.79 3.14 7.19
N MET A 56 -8.88 2.85 6.46
CA MET A 56 -9.98 2.01 6.99
C MET A 56 -9.99 0.65 6.32
N GLY A 57 -9.02 -0.20 6.65
CA GLY A 57 -8.97 -1.56 6.13
C GLY A 57 -7.73 -2.32 6.54
N PHE A 58 -7.78 -3.65 6.39
CA PHE A 58 -6.62 -4.49 6.65
C PHE A 58 -5.48 -4.13 5.69
N SER A 59 -4.24 -4.07 6.17
CA SER A 59 -3.07 -3.90 5.31
C SER A 59 -1.85 -4.63 5.85
N PHE A 60 -0.96 -4.98 4.91
CA PHE A 60 0.39 -5.39 5.20
C PHE A 60 1.39 -4.30 4.85
N SER A 61 2.48 -4.20 5.61
CA SER A 61 3.64 -3.41 5.23
C SER A 61 4.94 -4.10 5.63
N ILE A 62 6.03 -3.73 4.96
CA ILE A 62 7.38 -4.21 5.26
C ILE A 62 8.27 -2.99 5.47
N THR A 63 9.10 -3.00 6.52
CA THR A 63 10.00 -1.88 6.81
C THR A 63 11.08 -1.73 5.72
N ASN A 64 11.28 -0.50 5.23
CA ASN A 64 12.41 -0.15 4.35
C ASN A 64 13.74 -0.27 5.09
N ALA A 65 14.83 -0.48 4.36
CA ALA A 65 16.17 -0.51 4.97
C ALA A 65 17.22 0.17 4.10
N THR A 66 18.22 0.77 4.76
CA THR A 66 19.49 1.17 4.15
C THR A 66 20.60 0.38 4.83
N VAL A 67 21.37 -0.36 4.04
CA VAL A 67 22.29 -1.38 4.56
C VAL A 67 23.63 -1.26 3.84
N GLN A 68 24.72 -1.52 4.56
CA GLN A 68 26.05 -1.60 3.96
C GLN A 68 26.13 -2.78 2.98
N LYS A 69 27.02 -2.69 1.99
CA LYS A 69 27.32 -3.81 1.09
C LYS A 69 27.79 -5.03 1.88
N GLY A 70 27.26 -6.21 1.58
CA GLY A 70 27.58 -7.43 2.33
C GLY A 70 27.02 -7.45 3.76
N GLY A 71 26.34 -6.40 4.20
CA GLY A 71 25.78 -6.28 5.54
C GLY A 71 24.50 -7.10 5.71
N GLU A 72 24.08 -7.24 6.96
CA GLU A 72 22.84 -7.89 7.34
C GLU A 72 21.80 -6.89 7.82
N PHE A 73 20.53 -7.22 7.64
CA PHE A 73 19.41 -6.46 8.19
C PHE A 73 18.21 -7.37 8.39
N CYS A 74 17.25 -6.91 9.20
CA CYS A 74 15.95 -7.55 9.33
C CYS A 74 14.84 -6.56 8.95
N ALA A 75 13.94 -6.96 8.07
CA ALA A 75 12.75 -6.21 7.70
C ALA A 75 11.56 -6.74 8.49
N GLN A 76 10.84 -5.84 9.15
CA GLN A 76 9.66 -6.20 9.94
C GLN A 76 8.46 -6.34 9.01
N VAL A 77 7.70 -7.42 9.14
CA VAL A 77 6.38 -7.57 8.52
C VAL A 77 5.33 -7.06 9.49
N LYS A 78 4.61 -6.00 9.10
CA LYS A 78 3.64 -5.30 9.94
C LYS A 78 2.24 -5.40 9.38
N VAL A 79 1.27 -5.28 10.29
CA VAL A 79 -0.16 -5.26 9.98
C VAL A 79 -0.83 -3.99 10.51
N ALA A 80 -1.92 -3.58 9.87
CA ALA A 80 -2.87 -2.61 10.39
C ALA A 80 -4.29 -3.07 10.00
N GLY A 81 -5.30 -2.68 10.77
CA GLY A 81 -6.66 -3.19 10.62
C GLY A 81 -6.79 -4.68 10.94
N PHE A 82 -5.91 -5.22 11.79
CA PHE A 82 -5.92 -6.63 12.20
C PHE A 82 -6.93 -6.79 13.35
N VAL A 83 -8.20 -6.97 13.00
CA VAL A 83 -9.31 -7.08 13.96
C VAL A 83 -10.03 -8.39 13.74
N ASP A 84 -10.14 -9.20 14.80
CA ASP A 84 -10.86 -10.48 14.81
C ASP A 84 -10.42 -11.44 13.69
N ILE A 85 -9.12 -11.48 13.37
CA ILE A 85 -8.58 -12.31 12.28
C ILE A 85 -8.33 -13.74 12.77
N THR A 86 -8.79 -14.73 11.99
CA THR A 86 -8.61 -16.17 12.27
C THR A 86 -7.70 -16.84 11.26
N GLY A 87 -7.53 -16.29 10.06
CA GLY A 87 -6.71 -16.88 9.00
C GLY A 87 -5.88 -15.84 8.28
N LEU A 88 -4.64 -16.21 7.94
CA LEU A 88 -3.72 -15.35 7.20
C LEU A 88 -2.80 -16.20 6.32
N GLU A 89 -2.80 -15.92 5.02
CA GLU A 89 -1.85 -16.49 4.07
C GLU A 89 -1.23 -15.40 3.20
N PHE A 90 0.07 -15.47 2.94
CA PHE A 90 0.70 -14.62 1.93
C PHE A 90 1.94 -15.25 1.29
N LEU A 91 2.30 -14.72 0.11
CA LEU A 91 3.55 -14.99 -0.58
C LEU A 91 4.32 -13.68 -0.77
N LEU A 92 5.54 -13.64 -0.22
CA LEU A 92 6.52 -12.61 -0.49
C LEU A 92 7.45 -13.01 -1.63
N LYS A 93 7.85 -12.02 -2.42
CA LYS A 93 8.89 -12.17 -3.45
C LYS A 93 9.97 -11.10 -3.31
N PHE A 94 11.22 -11.54 -3.37
CA PHE A 94 12.43 -10.71 -3.36
C PHE A 94 13.42 -11.23 -4.42
N ASP A 95 14.44 -10.42 -4.75
CA ASP A 95 15.51 -10.83 -5.66
C ASP A 95 16.61 -11.57 -4.89
N SER A 96 16.68 -12.89 -5.07
CA SER A 96 17.67 -13.75 -4.38
C SER A 96 19.10 -13.58 -4.89
N THR A 97 19.31 -12.86 -6.00
CA THR A 97 20.67 -12.46 -6.44
C THR A 97 21.19 -11.25 -5.67
N ARG A 98 20.31 -10.53 -4.95
CA ARG A 98 20.64 -9.32 -4.18
C ARG A 98 20.51 -9.53 -2.67
N LEU A 99 19.58 -10.37 -2.24
CA LEU A 99 19.29 -10.68 -0.85
C LEU A 99 19.36 -12.19 -0.60
N THR A 100 20.20 -12.60 0.35
CA THR A 100 20.27 -13.99 0.82
C THR A 100 19.45 -14.11 2.09
N PHE A 101 18.42 -14.95 2.09
CA PHE A 101 17.62 -15.23 3.29
C PHE A 101 18.47 -15.87 4.39
N LYS A 102 18.31 -15.39 5.62
CA LYS A 102 19.01 -15.91 6.80
C LYS A 102 18.06 -16.63 7.75
N GLU A 103 17.03 -15.93 8.22
CA GLU A 103 16.09 -16.45 9.22
C GLU A 103 14.80 -15.64 9.27
N VAL A 104 13.79 -16.21 9.93
CA VAL A 104 12.63 -15.49 10.47
C VAL A 104 12.69 -15.53 11.99
N LYS A 105 12.36 -14.41 12.65
CA LYS A 105 12.39 -14.31 14.11
C LYS A 105 11.42 -13.28 14.65
N ASN A 106 11.43 -13.07 15.97
CA ASN A 106 10.64 -12.05 16.66
C ASN A 106 9.14 -12.16 16.37
N PHE A 107 8.60 -13.38 16.45
CA PHE A 107 7.18 -13.66 16.24
C PHE A 107 6.33 -13.03 17.35
N ASN A 108 5.44 -12.12 16.98
CA ASN A 108 4.54 -11.42 17.92
C ASN A 108 3.05 -11.67 17.63
N LEU A 109 2.72 -12.55 16.67
CA LEU A 109 1.37 -13.06 16.47
C LEU A 109 1.23 -14.41 17.21
N PRO A 110 0.30 -14.56 18.16
CA PRO A 110 0.12 -15.82 18.88
C PRO A 110 -0.09 -17.01 17.92
N GLY A 111 0.64 -18.11 18.16
CA GLY A 111 0.60 -19.30 17.31
C GLY A 111 1.38 -19.21 15.99
N LEU A 112 1.89 -18.03 15.61
CA LEU A 112 2.80 -17.90 14.47
C LEU A 112 4.20 -18.38 14.85
N THR A 113 4.76 -19.27 14.05
CA THR A 113 6.10 -19.81 14.28
C THR A 113 6.86 -19.97 12.97
N ALA A 114 8.13 -20.36 13.03
CA ALA A 114 8.88 -20.76 11.83
C ALA A 114 8.23 -21.94 11.08
N GLY A 115 7.49 -22.81 11.78
CA GLY A 115 6.74 -23.91 11.16
C GLY A 115 5.55 -23.45 10.32
N SER A 116 5.08 -22.21 10.51
CA SER A 116 4.04 -21.56 9.70
C SER A 116 4.56 -21.04 8.37
N MET A 117 5.86 -21.24 8.07
CA MET A 117 6.55 -20.60 6.95
C MET A 117 7.06 -21.62 5.92
N GLY A 118 6.82 -21.32 4.64
CA GLY A 118 7.60 -21.90 3.54
C GLY A 118 8.87 -21.07 3.35
N LEU A 119 9.99 -21.55 3.90
CA LEU A 119 11.27 -20.82 3.87
C LEU A 119 11.89 -20.79 2.46
N PRO A 120 12.56 -19.70 2.06
CA PRO A 120 13.22 -19.62 0.77
C PRO A 120 14.24 -20.75 0.56
N GLY A 121 14.13 -21.48 -0.56
CA GLY A 121 15.03 -22.59 -0.90
C GLY A 121 14.78 -23.90 -0.13
N ALA A 122 13.80 -23.94 0.78
CA ALA A 122 13.42 -25.16 1.47
C ALA A 122 12.35 -25.94 0.69
N GLY A 123 12.54 -27.25 0.54
CA GLY A 123 11.63 -28.11 -0.23
C GLY A 123 11.45 -27.60 -1.66
N ASN A 124 10.21 -27.41 -2.08
CA ASN A 124 9.86 -26.91 -3.42
C ASN A 124 9.73 -25.38 -3.48
N ASN A 125 10.04 -24.66 -2.40
CA ASN A 125 9.87 -23.22 -2.36
C ASN A 125 11.09 -22.50 -2.97
N PRO A 126 10.92 -21.65 -4.01
CA PRO A 126 12.05 -20.94 -4.63
C PRO A 126 12.87 -20.08 -3.66
N THR A 127 14.16 -19.87 -3.96
CA THR A 127 15.09 -19.09 -3.13
C THR A 127 14.74 -17.60 -3.01
N GLY A 128 13.89 -17.08 -3.89
CA GLY A 128 13.42 -15.68 -3.89
C GLY A 128 12.01 -15.50 -3.33
N THR A 129 11.46 -16.50 -2.63
CA THR A 129 10.08 -16.47 -2.14
C THR A 129 9.98 -16.95 -0.70
N LEU A 130 9.15 -16.27 0.10
CA LEU A 130 8.79 -16.70 1.45
C LEU A 130 7.27 -16.80 1.54
N LYS A 131 6.75 -17.93 2.01
CA LYS A 131 5.32 -18.15 2.23
C LYS A 131 5.03 -18.12 3.72
N ALA A 132 3.88 -17.60 4.10
CA ALA A 132 3.35 -17.73 5.45
C ALA A 132 1.90 -18.23 5.36
N ALA A 133 1.56 -19.23 6.16
CA ALA A 133 0.18 -19.68 6.36
C ALA A 133 -0.05 -19.87 7.86
N TRP A 134 -1.03 -19.16 8.40
CA TRP A 134 -1.32 -19.11 9.82
C TRP A 134 -2.83 -19.18 10.07
N PHE A 135 -3.18 -19.78 11.20
CA PHE A 135 -4.56 -19.91 11.67
C PHE A 135 -4.61 -19.76 13.20
N ASP A 136 -5.64 -19.09 13.72
CA ASP A 136 -5.96 -19.07 15.14
C ASP A 136 -6.59 -20.40 15.56
N ASN A 137 -5.81 -21.26 16.21
CA ASN A 137 -6.28 -22.59 16.65
C ASN A 137 -7.48 -22.55 17.60
N ASN A 138 -7.75 -21.41 18.26
CA ASN A 138 -8.93 -21.26 19.13
C ASN A 138 -10.16 -20.78 18.35
N VAL A 139 -9.98 -20.33 17.11
CA VAL A 139 -11.04 -19.79 16.23
C VAL A 139 -11.83 -18.65 16.91
N THR A 140 -11.16 -17.90 17.78
CA THR A 140 -11.74 -16.78 18.52
C THR A 140 -11.56 -15.46 17.78
N GLY A 141 -10.59 -15.40 16.88
CA GLY A 141 -10.14 -14.17 16.24
C GLY A 141 -9.11 -13.46 17.11
N ILE A 142 -8.06 -12.95 16.47
CA ILE A 142 -7.02 -12.16 17.14
C ILE A 142 -7.10 -10.72 16.65
N THR A 143 -6.99 -9.78 17.58
CA THR A 143 -6.88 -8.34 17.29
C THR A 143 -5.50 -7.83 17.71
N LEU A 144 -4.85 -7.09 16.82
CA LEU A 144 -3.55 -6.45 17.06
C LEU A 144 -3.67 -4.94 16.81
N ALA A 145 -2.90 -4.15 17.56
CA ALA A 145 -2.81 -2.72 17.31
C ALA A 145 -2.16 -2.42 15.95
N ASP A 146 -2.54 -1.32 15.32
CA ASP A 146 -1.96 -0.90 14.05
C ASP A 146 -0.44 -0.70 14.14
N GLY A 147 0.27 -1.14 13.11
CA GLY A 147 1.73 -1.06 13.04
C GLY A 147 2.45 -2.17 13.82
N THR A 148 1.72 -3.13 14.41
CA THR A 148 2.32 -4.29 15.07
C THR A 148 3.14 -5.10 14.06
N ALA A 149 4.41 -5.33 14.39
CA ALA A 149 5.26 -6.25 13.64
C ALA A 149 4.95 -7.69 14.05
N ILE A 150 4.41 -8.50 13.14
CA ILE A 150 4.01 -9.88 13.43
C ILE A 150 5.19 -10.85 13.41
N PHE A 151 6.25 -10.55 12.65
CA PHE A 151 7.57 -11.19 12.69
C PHE A 151 8.58 -10.38 11.86
N ASP A 152 9.86 -10.75 11.96
CA ASP A 152 10.96 -10.18 11.19
C ASP A 152 11.53 -11.19 10.19
N ILE A 153 11.95 -10.70 9.02
CA ILE A 153 12.69 -11.47 8.01
C ILE A 153 14.10 -10.90 7.90
N CYS A 154 15.12 -11.72 8.13
CA CYS A 154 16.51 -11.30 8.09
C CYS A 154 17.22 -11.76 6.82
N PHE A 155 18.04 -10.88 6.26
CA PHE A 155 18.79 -11.11 5.04
C PHE A 155 20.24 -10.65 5.18
N THR A 156 21.11 -11.27 4.39
CA THR A 156 22.43 -10.71 4.01
C THR A 156 22.32 -10.07 2.63
N THR A 157 22.99 -8.94 2.43
CA THR A 157 22.98 -8.18 1.17
C THR A 157 24.14 -8.54 0.25
N VAL A 158 23.96 -8.36 -1.05
CA VAL A 158 25.05 -8.46 -2.04
C VAL A 158 26.11 -7.37 -1.81
N ASN A 159 27.34 -7.61 -2.26
CA ASN A 159 28.43 -6.65 -2.19
C ASN A 159 28.43 -5.63 -3.37
N LEU A 160 27.27 -5.01 -3.65
CA LEU A 160 27.10 -4.07 -4.77
C LEU A 160 26.17 -2.92 -4.38
N ASP A 161 26.38 -1.73 -4.95
CA ASP A 161 25.43 -0.62 -4.83
C ASP A 161 24.19 -0.92 -5.66
N VAL A 162 23.06 -1.19 -4.99
CA VAL A 162 21.83 -1.53 -5.69
C VAL A 162 20.62 -1.26 -4.80
N THR A 163 19.51 -0.91 -5.43
CA THR A 163 18.20 -0.89 -4.77
C THR A 163 17.43 -2.14 -5.19
N THR A 164 16.82 -2.81 -4.23
CA THR A 164 15.92 -3.95 -4.46
C THR A 164 14.66 -3.79 -3.63
N ASN A 165 13.70 -4.68 -3.82
CA ASN A 165 12.41 -4.61 -3.14
C ASN A 165 11.96 -5.98 -2.61
N ILE A 166 11.16 -5.92 -1.55
CA ILE A 166 10.41 -7.04 -1.01
C ILE A 166 8.93 -6.68 -1.14
N ARG A 167 8.14 -7.57 -1.72
CA ARG A 167 6.71 -7.31 -1.99
C ARG A 167 5.86 -8.54 -1.77
N PHE A 168 4.62 -8.30 -1.36
CA PHE A 168 3.55 -9.29 -1.42
C PHE A 168 3.14 -9.49 -2.88
N VAL A 169 3.04 -10.76 -3.30
CA VAL A 169 2.52 -11.13 -4.63
C VAL A 169 1.24 -11.98 -4.54
N TYR A 170 0.94 -12.48 -3.34
CA TYR A 170 -0.33 -13.09 -2.95
C TYR A 170 -0.60 -12.76 -1.49
N ASN A 171 -1.87 -12.55 -1.14
CA ASN A 171 -2.33 -12.42 0.23
C ASN A 171 -3.81 -12.77 0.33
N GLU A 172 -4.18 -13.36 1.47
CA GLU A 172 -5.53 -13.72 1.85
C GLU A 172 -5.66 -13.63 3.37
N VAL A 173 -6.79 -13.10 3.83
CA VAL A 173 -7.06 -12.87 5.25
C VAL A 173 -8.53 -13.20 5.51
N VAL A 174 -8.78 -13.96 6.58
CA VAL A 174 -10.12 -14.42 6.97
C VAL A 174 -10.41 -13.95 8.39
N ASP A 175 -11.60 -13.40 8.60
CA ASP A 175 -12.09 -12.98 9.92
C ASP A 175 -12.77 -14.12 10.70
N LYS A 176 -13.11 -13.87 11.96
CA LYS A 176 -13.81 -14.83 12.83
C LYS A 176 -15.21 -15.23 12.36
N ASN A 177 -15.76 -14.56 11.35
CA ASN A 177 -17.05 -14.87 10.76
C ASN A 177 -16.88 -15.64 9.42
N ASP A 178 -15.68 -16.18 9.18
CA ASP A 178 -15.27 -16.88 7.96
C ASP A 178 -15.44 -16.03 6.69
N GLN A 179 -15.30 -14.71 6.81
CA GLN A 179 -15.36 -13.80 5.68
C GLN A 179 -13.95 -13.35 5.27
N ASN A 180 -13.74 -13.30 3.95
CA ASN A 180 -12.53 -12.70 3.40
C ASN A 180 -12.49 -11.21 3.70
N VAL A 181 -11.39 -10.77 4.31
CA VAL A 181 -11.16 -9.37 4.64
C VAL A 181 -10.56 -8.66 3.43
N ALA A 182 -11.13 -7.52 3.06
CA ALA A 182 -10.58 -6.70 2.00
C ALA A 182 -9.22 -6.12 2.42
N ILE A 183 -8.21 -6.36 1.58
CA ILE A 183 -6.83 -5.92 1.82
C ILE A 183 -6.58 -4.63 1.05
N ASN A 184 -6.10 -3.60 1.74
CA ASN A 184 -5.62 -2.39 1.11
C ASN A 184 -4.26 -2.67 0.44
N THR A 185 -4.28 -2.81 -0.88
CA THR A 185 -3.10 -3.09 -1.72
C THR A 185 -2.33 -1.83 -2.13
N GLY A 186 -2.77 -0.64 -1.69
CA GLY A 186 -2.08 0.63 -1.92
C GLY A 186 -0.79 0.79 -1.12
N ALA A 187 -0.45 -0.15 -0.23
CA ALA A 187 0.78 -0.11 0.54
C ALA A 187 2.01 -0.21 -0.40
N PRO A 188 2.97 0.73 -0.32
CA PRO A 188 4.17 0.69 -1.14
C PRO A 188 5.01 -0.55 -0.82
N GLN A 189 5.67 -1.09 -1.84
CA GLN A 189 6.63 -2.18 -1.67
C GLN A 189 7.82 -1.70 -0.82
N ALA A 190 8.39 -2.58 0.01
CA ALA A 190 9.58 -2.21 0.76
C ALA A 190 10.76 -2.00 -0.18
N VAL A 191 11.45 -0.89 0.00
CA VAL A 191 12.66 -0.51 -0.73
C VAL A 191 13.87 -0.76 0.16
N ILE A 192 14.79 -1.57 -0.34
CA ILE A 192 16.05 -1.90 0.32
C ILE A 192 17.18 -1.27 -0.47
N THR A 193 17.87 -0.31 0.13
CA THR A 193 19.00 0.40 -0.47
C THR A 193 20.31 -0.19 0.07
N ILE A 194 21.12 -0.79 -0.81
CA ILE A 194 22.41 -1.40 -0.46
C ILE A 194 23.52 -0.43 -0.88
N GLY A 195 24.42 -0.11 0.05
CA GLY A 195 25.62 0.68 -0.20
C GLY A 195 25.54 2.19 0.11
N ALA A 196 24.37 2.72 0.48
CA ALA A 196 24.19 4.15 0.78
C ALA A 196 24.78 4.63 2.13
N GLY A 197 25.51 3.78 2.86
CA GLY A 197 26.05 4.08 4.19
C GLY A 197 27.56 4.37 4.24
N GLY A 198 28.24 4.47 3.11
CA GLY A 198 29.67 4.78 3.05
C GLY A 198 29.96 6.28 3.09
N LYS A 199 29.82 6.95 4.24
CA LYS A 199 30.72 8.09 4.48
C LYS A 199 32.08 7.48 4.79
N VAL A 200 32.97 7.46 3.80
CA VAL A 200 34.39 7.17 4.02
C VAL A 200 34.85 8.15 5.09
N ALA A 201 35.15 7.65 6.29
CA ALA A 201 35.95 8.41 7.23
C ALA A 201 37.30 8.60 6.53
N VAL A 202 37.54 9.81 6.00
CA VAL A 202 38.87 10.22 5.61
C VAL A 202 39.63 10.33 6.92
N GLU A 203 40.29 9.24 7.31
CA GLU A 203 41.35 9.30 8.31
C GLU A 203 42.42 10.19 7.68
N GLN A 204 42.42 11.47 8.06
CA GLN A 204 43.51 12.37 7.71
C GLN A 204 44.75 11.79 8.37
N GLY A 205 45.59 11.16 7.55
CA GLY A 205 46.92 10.73 7.96
C GLY A 205 47.69 11.93 8.49
N ALA A 206 47.89 11.96 9.80
CA ALA A 206 48.85 12.84 10.43
C ALA A 206 50.25 12.28 10.14
N PHE A 207 50.81 12.65 8.99
CA PHE A 207 52.25 12.67 8.79
C PHE A 207 52.77 13.98 9.39
N TRP A 208 53.56 13.90 10.46
CA TRP A 208 54.54 14.93 10.77
C TRP A 208 55.88 14.27 11.10
N HIS A 209 56.92 14.87 10.52
CA HIS A 209 58.33 14.54 10.64
C HIS A 209 58.84 14.76 12.07
#